data_AF-A0A7V5RL36-F1
#
_entry.id   AF-A0A7V5RL36-F1
#
_cell.length_a   1.000
_cell.length_b   1.000
_cell.length_c   1.000
_cell.angle_alpha   90.00
_cell.angle_beta   90.00
_cell.angle_gamma   90.00
#
_symmetry.space_group_name_H-M   'P 1'
#
loop_
_entity.id
_entity.type
_entity.pdbx_description
1 polymer ?
#
loop_
_entity_poly.entity_id
_entity_poly.type
_entity_poly.pdbx_seq_one_letter_code
_entity_poly.pdbx_strand_id
1 'polypeptide(L)'
;QRAKGELDTRPFGTQFDVYRNGYEWVNHSIAPKQVKEHDPRIIFGEEKCAQPYAASPLNISAMSFGSLSRNAILALNKGAKMGGFAHNTGEGGISPYHLKYGADLVWQIGTGYFGCRDDEGNFDPALFEEKAQLPQVRMVEVKLSQGAKPAHGGILPAAKLTPEIAEIRRVPLGQDVVSPASHTAFDSPTGLLQFLTRLRELSGGKPVGFKLCVGEKKDFLAICKAMLATGLTPDFITVDGGEGGTGAAPIELTNSVGMPLRDALVFVHSALIGIGLREKIRIIASGKAVSAFHVLRLLALGADTVNSARAMMFALGCIQARKCNSGLCPTGIATQDKTRSKALHVDDKARRVANYHAAMIKYLMELCAAAGLERLEDLRPTHINRRVNGTDIRNYSQLYPTIAPGCLLVEKDIPQDWHDAWYAARVDRW
;
A
#
# COMPACT_ATOMS: atom_id res chain seq x y z
N GLN A 1 -16.07 15.07 8.82
CA GLN A 1 -17.17 14.11 8.95
C GLN A 1 -16.68 12.86 9.67
N ARG A 2 -16.52 11.68 9.04
CA ARG A 2 -16.16 10.41 9.74
C ARG A 2 -15.06 10.51 10.80
N ALA A 3 -13.90 11.06 10.44
CA ALA A 3 -12.78 11.21 11.37
C ALA A 3 -13.15 12.01 12.64
N LYS A 4 -14.05 12.98 12.54
CA LYS A 4 -14.47 13.81 13.68
C LYS A 4 -15.67 13.25 14.46
N GLY A 5 -16.24 12.12 14.02
CA GLY A 5 -17.49 11.61 14.59
C GLY A 5 -18.71 12.52 14.34
N GLU A 6 -18.61 13.46 13.38
CA GLU A 6 -19.77 14.26 12.96
C GLU A 6 -20.81 13.35 12.27
N LEU A 7 -22.08 13.75 12.31
CA LEU A 7 -23.20 13.05 11.68
C LEU A 7 -22.87 12.66 10.22
N ASP A 8 -22.97 11.37 9.89
CA ASP A 8 -22.65 10.82 8.57
C ASP A 8 -23.91 10.50 7.75
N THR A 9 -25.06 11.05 8.15
CA THR A 9 -26.30 11.01 7.35
C THR A 9 -26.41 12.29 6.52
N ARG A 10 -26.88 12.14 5.28
CA ARG A 10 -27.18 13.28 4.39
C ARG A 10 -28.65 13.22 4.00
N PRO A 11 -29.45 14.26 4.30
CA PRO A 11 -30.80 14.37 3.76
C PRO A 11 -30.74 14.68 2.25
N PHE A 12 -31.88 14.56 1.55
CA PHE A 12 -32.03 14.94 0.14
C PHE A 12 -31.31 14.06 -0.90
N GLY A 13 -30.90 12.85 -0.50
CA GLY A 13 -30.32 11.87 -1.43
C GLY A 13 -28.91 12.22 -1.92
N THR A 14 -28.50 11.65 -3.05
CA THR A 14 -27.17 11.87 -3.61
C THR A 14 -27.08 13.20 -4.35
N GLN A 15 -26.05 13.99 -4.03
CA GLN A 15 -25.67 15.17 -4.81
C GLN A 15 -24.72 14.84 -5.97
N PHE A 16 -24.29 13.58 -6.08
CA PHE A 16 -23.50 13.15 -7.22
C PHE A 16 -24.40 12.97 -8.44
N ASP A 17 -23.94 13.49 -9.58
CA ASP A 17 -24.47 13.12 -10.88
C ASP A 17 -24.20 11.62 -11.14
N VAL A 18 -25.26 10.83 -11.11
CA VAL A 18 -25.23 9.37 -11.32
C VAL A 18 -25.25 8.97 -12.81
N TYR A 19 -25.45 9.95 -13.69
CA TYR A 19 -25.45 9.78 -15.14
C TYR A 19 -24.14 10.20 -15.80
N ARG A 20 -23.22 10.81 -15.06
CA ARG A 20 -21.88 11.12 -15.58
C ARG A 20 -21.10 9.85 -15.94
N ASN A 21 -20.27 9.96 -16.98
CA ASN A 21 -19.32 8.92 -17.35
C ASN A 21 -18.36 8.65 -16.19
N GLY A 22 -18.13 7.37 -15.89
CA GLY A 22 -17.32 6.93 -14.76
C GLY A 22 -18.03 6.96 -13.40
N TYR A 23 -19.34 7.22 -13.32
CA TYR A 23 -20.10 6.90 -12.10
C TYR A 23 -20.07 5.39 -11.85
N GLU A 24 -19.90 5.02 -10.58
CA GLU A 24 -19.72 3.64 -10.14
C GLU A 24 -20.64 3.35 -8.96
N TRP A 25 -21.19 2.14 -8.93
CA TRP A 25 -22.03 1.67 -7.83
C TRP A 25 -21.87 0.17 -7.62
N VAL A 26 -22.24 -0.28 -6.43
CA VAL A 26 -22.42 -1.70 -6.11
C VAL A 26 -23.90 -2.03 -6.25
N ASN A 27 -24.22 -3.18 -6.84
CA ASN A 27 -25.61 -3.65 -6.86
C ASN A 27 -26.03 -4.10 -5.47
N HIS A 28 -27.19 -3.63 -5.00
CA HIS A 28 -27.79 -4.19 -3.79
C HIS A 28 -28.50 -5.51 -4.13
N SER A 29 -28.57 -6.40 -3.15
CA SER A 29 -29.42 -7.59 -3.18
C SER A 29 -30.82 -7.24 -2.71
N ILE A 30 -31.85 -7.79 -3.36
CA ILE A 30 -33.25 -7.73 -2.85
C ILE A 30 -33.44 -8.56 -1.57
N ALA A 31 -32.48 -9.43 -1.27
CA ALA A 31 -32.33 -10.16 -0.02
C ALA A 31 -30.95 -9.84 0.58
N PRO A 32 -30.75 -8.64 1.16
CA PRO A 32 -29.48 -8.27 1.76
C PRO A 32 -29.17 -9.17 2.95
N LYS A 33 -27.89 -9.34 3.25
CA LYS A 33 -27.45 -10.09 4.43
C LYS A 33 -27.44 -9.19 5.65
N GLN A 34 -27.51 -9.80 6.83
CA GLN A 34 -27.21 -9.10 8.08
C GLN A 34 -25.70 -8.98 8.23
N VAL A 35 -25.23 -7.84 8.73
CA VAL A 35 -23.82 -7.69 9.11
C VAL A 35 -23.56 -8.61 10.30
N LYS A 36 -22.81 -9.69 10.07
CA LYS A 36 -22.38 -10.60 11.14
C LYS A 36 -21.21 -9.99 11.90
N GLU A 37 -21.22 -10.13 13.23
CA GLU A 37 -20.06 -9.84 14.07
C GLU A 37 -18.99 -10.93 13.87
N HIS A 38 -18.15 -10.75 12.85
CA HIS A 38 -16.93 -11.54 12.67
C HIS A 38 -15.76 -10.60 12.43
N ASP A 39 -14.55 -11.04 12.78
CA ASP A 39 -13.33 -10.29 12.55
C ASP A 39 -12.98 -10.35 11.05
N PRO A 40 -13.03 -9.23 10.29
CA PRO A 40 -12.79 -9.25 8.85
C PRO A 40 -11.30 -9.27 8.51
N ARG A 41 -10.43 -9.69 9.44
CA ARG A 41 -8.97 -9.64 9.24
C ARG A 41 -8.48 -10.69 8.24
N ILE A 42 -7.44 -10.30 7.52
CA ILE A 42 -6.80 -11.10 6.48
C ILE A 42 -5.43 -11.57 6.96
N ILE A 43 -5.15 -12.86 6.84
CA ILE A 43 -3.90 -13.47 7.28
C ILE A 43 -2.83 -13.36 6.19
N PHE A 44 -1.66 -12.85 6.57
CA PHE A 44 -0.44 -12.75 5.77
C PHE A 44 0.58 -13.78 6.25
N GLY A 45 1.26 -14.43 5.31
CA GLY A 45 2.28 -15.44 5.61
C GLY A 45 1.73 -16.75 6.16
N GLU A 46 0.46 -17.04 5.87
CA GLU A 46 -0.17 -18.32 6.24
C GLU A 46 0.67 -19.49 5.72
N GLU A 47 0.87 -20.51 6.56
CA GLU A 47 1.68 -21.74 6.32
C GLU A 47 3.20 -21.55 6.10
N LYS A 48 3.66 -20.38 5.63
CA LYS A 48 5.08 -20.11 5.30
C LYS A 48 5.85 -19.39 6.40
N CYS A 49 5.17 -18.59 7.21
CA CYS A 49 5.79 -17.74 8.22
C CYS A 49 5.63 -18.34 9.62
N ALA A 50 6.71 -18.31 10.41
CA ALA A 50 6.64 -18.67 11.83
C ALA A 50 5.80 -17.68 12.65
N GLN A 51 5.66 -16.45 12.17
CA GLN A 51 4.91 -15.38 12.82
C GLN A 51 3.91 -14.73 11.85
N PRO A 52 2.83 -15.43 11.44
CA PRO A 52 1.83 -14.85 10.54
C PRO A 52 1.14 -13.63 11.16
N TYR A 53 0.60 -12.76 10.32
CA TYR A 53 -0.05 -11.53 10.77
C TYR A 53 -1.47 -11.38 10.21
N ALA A 54 -2.43 -11.18 11.12
CA ALA A 54 -3.81 -10.86 10.78
C ALA A 54 -3.98 -9.34 10.64
N ALA A 55 -4.03 -8.83 9.42
CA ALA A 55 -4.16 -7.41 9.12
C ALA A 55 -5.63 -7.01 8.97
N SER A 56 -5.96 -5.77 9.35
CA SER A 56 -7.25 -5.17 9.03
C SER A 56 -7.42 -5.00 7.50
N PRO A 57 -8.66 -5.04 6.95
CA PRO A 57 -8.92 -4.75 5.52
C PRO A 57 -8.39 -3.40 5.04
N LEU A 58 -8.28 -2.42 5.95
CA LEU A 58 -7.74 -1.09 5.69
C LEU A 58 -6.58 -0.79 6.66
N ASN A 59 -5.42 -0.38 6.16
CA ASN A 59 -4.27 0.04 6.99
C ASN A 59 -3.68 1.38 6.51
N ILE A 60 -2.79 1.95 7.33
CA ILE A 60 -2.07 3.19 6.99
C ILE A 60 -0.97 2.85 5.98
N SER A 61 -1.05 3.45 4.79
CA SER A 61 0.00 3.29 3.77
C SER A 61 1.29 4.01 4.16
N ALA A 62 2.38 3.56 3.56
CA ALA A 62 3.75 3.97 3.83
C ALA A 62 3.96 5.49 3.75
N MET A 63 4.39 6.11 4.86
CA MET A 63 4.75 7.54 4.92
C MET A 63 5.89 7.77 5.92
N SER A 64 7.06 8.16 5.41
CA SER A 64 8.28 8.28 6.23
C SER A 64 8.24 9.36 7.31
N PHE A 65 8.84 9.07 8.46
CA PHE A 65 9.37 10.10 9.34
C PHE A 65 10.46 10.89 8.60
N GLY A 66 10.43 12.22 8.74
CA GLY A 66 11.16 13.16 7.87
C GLY A 66 10.26 13.74 6.78
N SER A 67 9.44 12.93 6.10
CA SER A 67 8.36 13.48 5.27
C SER A 67 7.25 14.06 6.15
N LEU A 68 6.83 13.28 7.14
CA LEU A 68 5.89 13.66 8.18
C LEU A 68 6.60 14.16 9.43
N SER A 69 5.91 15.01 10.20
CA SER A 69 6.37 15.49 11.50
C SER A 69 6.30 14.40 12.55
N ARG A 70 7.07 14.59 13.63
CA ARG A 70 6.95 13.75 14.84
C ARG A 70 5.51 13.57 15.31
N ASN A 71 4.77 14.67 15.44
CA ASN A 71 3.42 14.63 15.98
C ASN A 71 2.47 13.85 15.05
N ALA A 72 2.70 13.90 13.73
CA ALA A 72 1.93 13.11 12.77
C ALA A 72 2.19 11.61 12.94
N ILE A 73 3.45 11.19 13.06
CA ILE A 73 3.80 9.79 13.32
C ILE A 73 3.21 9.29 14.64
N LEU A 74 3.32 10.09 15.71
CA LEU A 74 2.73 9.79 17.01
C LEU A 74 1.22 9.63 16.93
N ALA A 75 0.52 10.54 16.25
CA ALA A 75 -0.94 10.48 16.11
C ALA A 75 -1.40 9.28 15.27
N LEU A 76 -0.70 8.99 14.17
CA LEU A 76 -0.99 7.83 13.31
C LEU A 76 -0.78 6.52 14.08
N ASN A 77 0.36 6.37 14.77
CA ASN A 77 0.66 5.17 15.55
C ASN A 77 -0.32 5.01 16.73
N LYS A 78 -0.63 6.08 17.47
CA LYS A 78 -1.63 6.02 18.54
C LYS A 78 -3.01 5.63 18.01
N GLY A 79 -3.45 6.22 16.89
CA GLY A 79 -4.72 5.88 16.25
C GLY A 79 -4.76 4.43 15.75
N ALA A 80 -3.67 3.95 15.16
CA ALA A 80 -3.49 2.56 14.74
C ALA A 80 -3.59 1.59 15.93
N LYS A 81 -2.96 1.92 17.07
CA LYS A 81 -3.08 1.12 18.31
C LYS A 81 -4.52 1.07 18.81
N MET A 82 -5.20 2.21 18.84
CA MET A 82 -6.59 2.31 19.30
C MET A 82 -7.57 1.51 18.44
N GLY A 83 -7.36 1.49 17.11
CA GLY A 83 -8.26 0.78 16.19
C GLY A 83 -7.79 -0.63 15.79
N GLY A 84 -6.63 -1.09 16.27
CA GLY A 84 -6.12 -2.43 15.98
C GLY A 84 -5.71 -2.67 14.52
N PHE A 85 -5.14 -1.67 13.85
CA PHE A 85 -4.68 -1.77 12.45
C PHE A 85 -3.21 -1.34 12.29
N ALA A 86 -2.58 -1.68 11.16
CA ALA A 86 -1.15 -1.49 10.97
C ALA A 86 -0.77 -0.06 10.56
N HIS A 87 0.41 0.39 10.99
CA HIS A 87 1.07 1.60 10.52
C HIS A 87 2.32 1.25 9.70
N ASN A 88 2.30 1.52 8.39
CA ASN A 88 3.49 1.37 7.57
C ASN A 88 4.45 2.58 7.73
N THR A 89 5.70 2.31 8.10
CA THR A 89 6.70 3.32 8.48
C THR A 89 7.14 4.22 7.33
N GLY A 90 6.94 3.78 6.08
CA GLY A 90 7.64 4.35 4.94
C GLY A 90 9.15 4.12 4.98
N GLU A 91 9.83 4.63 3.95
CA GLU A 91 11.25 4.38 3.68
C GLU A 91 12.23 5.00 4.69
N GLY A 92 11.76 5.79 5.67
CA GLY A 92 12.61 6.61 6.52
C GLY A 92 13.23 5.90 7.73
N GLY A 93 13.08 4.58 7.82
CA GLY A 93 13.44 3.78 9.00
C GLY A 93 12.39 3.84 10.13
N ILE A 94 12.63 3.06 11.18
CA ILE A 94 11.77 2.99 12.37
C ILE A 94 12.22 4.06 13.37
N SER A 95 11.46 5.16 13.46
CA SER A 95 11.71 6.18 14.50
C SER A 95 11.12 5.81 15.87
N PRO A 96 11.62 6.38 16.99
CA PRO A 96 11.04 6.19 18.32
C PRO A 96 9.54 6.54 18.39
N TYR A 97 9.08 7.43 17.52
CA TYR A 97 7.69 7.85 17.42
C TYR A 97 6.76 6.77 16.84
N HIS A 98 7.29 5.85 16.03
CA HIS A 98 6.55 4.66 15.60
C HIS A 98 6.42 3.64 16.73
N LEU A 99 7.35 3.62 17.68
CA LEU A 99 7.37 2.63 18.75
C LEU A 99 6.57 3.06 19.98
N LYS A 100 6.43 4.38 20.21
CA LYS A 100 5.91 4.96 21.45
C LYS A 100 4.58 4.37 21.94
N TYR A 101 3.62 4.09 21.05
CA TYR A 101 2.30 3.57 21.44
C TYR A 101 2.11 2.08 21.12
N GLY A 102 3.12 1.42 20.55
CA GLY A 102 3.11 -0.03 20.34
C GLY A 102 2.00 -0.55 19.43
N ALA A 103 1.61 0.22 18.40
CA ALA A 103 0.80 -0.32 17.30
C ALA A 103 1.63 -1.23 16.41
N ASP A 104 0.96 -2.14 15.72
CA ASP A 104 1.58 -3.00 14.71
C ASP A 104 2.17 -2.18 13.57
N LEU A 105 3.38 -2.52 13.17
CA LEU A 105 4.14 -1.86 12.11
C LEU A 105 4.33 -2.78 10.91
N VAL A 106 4.19 -2.20 9.73
CA VAL A 106 4.80 -2.72 8.50
C VAL A 106 6.07 -1.90 8.28
N TRP A 107 7.23 -2.52 8.43
CA TRP A 107 8.49 -1.81 8.21
C TRP A 107 8.80 -1.81 6.71
N GLN A 108 8.78 -0.64 6.09
CA GLN A 108 9.13 -0.49 4.69
C GLN A 108 10.60 -0.10 4.52
N ILE A 109 11.29 -0.80 3.62
CA ILE A 109 12.69 -0.58 3.26
C ILE A 109 12.74 -0.11 1.81
N GLY A 110 13.29 1.09 1.59
CA GLY A 110 13.55 1.62 0.25
C GLY A 110 15.00 1.37 -0.19
N THR A 111 15.34 1.89 -1.37
CA THR A 111 16.68 1.75 -1.99
C THR A 111 17.82 2.36 -1.19
N GLY A 112 17.53 3.30 -0.28
CA GLY A 112 18.52 3.89 0.61
C GLY A 112 18.81 3.06 1.88
N TYR A 113 18.09 1.95 2.09
CA TYR A 113 18.19 1.05 3.25
C TYR A 113 18.21 1.76 4.62
N PHE A 114 17.49 2.88 4.75
CA PHE A 114 17.51 3.67 5.98
C PHE A 114 17.03 2.85 7.19
N GLY A 115 17.84 2.85 8.24
CA GLY A 115 17.64 2.05 9.45
C GLY A 115 18.29 0.66 9.41
N CYS A 116 18.82 0.21 8.26
CA CYS A 116 19.54 -1.06 8.10
C CYS A 116 20.60 -0.99 6.99
N ARG A 117 21.43 0.04 7.06
CA ARG A 117 22.52 0.29 6.12
C ARG A 117 23.86 0.39 6.83
N ASP A 118 24.92 0.02 6.11
CA ASP A 118 26.30 0.37 6.45
C ASP A 118 26.61 1.84 6.10
N ASP A 119 27.84 2.26 6.37
CA ASP A 119 28.29 3.63 6.14
C ASP A 119 28.41 3.94 4.63
N GLU A 120 28.66 2.92 3.80
CA GLU A 120 28.69 2.99 2.34
C GLU A 120 27.28 3.05 1.71
N GLY A 121 26.24 2.67 2.46
CA GLY A 121 24.85 2.65 2.02
C GLY A 121 24.34 1.36 1.44
N ASN A 122 25.06 0.26 1.62
CA ASN A 122 24.58 -1.07 1.31
C ASN A 122 23.73 -1.62 2.45
N PHE A 123 22.98 -2.69 2.15
CA PHE A 123 22.15 -3.37 3.14
C PHE A 123 23.00 -4.05 4.22
N ASP A 124 22.72 -3.75 5.48
CA ASP A 124 23.35 -4.40 6.64
C ASP A 124 22.37 -5.42 7.26
N PRO A 125 22.69 -6.73 7.22
CA PRO A 125 21.82 -7.78 7.74
C PRO A 125 21.66 -7.77 9.27
N ALA A 126 22.70 -7.40 10.02
CA ALA A 126 22.66 -7.41 11.49
C ALA A 126 21.75 -6.30 12.00
N LEU A 127 21.87 -5.11 11.40
CA LEU A 127 20.97 -3.99 11.70
C LEU A 127 19.54 -4.28 11.26
N PHE A 128 19.37 -4.93 10.10
CA PHE A 128 18.05 -5.37 9.67
C PHE A 128 17.42 -6.32 10.68
N GLU A 129 18.14 -7.34 11.11
CA GLU A 129 17.67 -8.34 12.07
C GLU A 129 17.27 -7.68 13.40
N GLU A 130 18.11 -6.80 13.95
CA GLU A 130 17.82 -6.05 15.18
C GLU A 130 16.48 -5.32 15.11
N LYS A 131 16.21 -4.62 14.00
CA LYS A 131 14.97 -3.85 13.81
C LYS A 131 13.79 -4.71 13.43
N ALA A 132 13.98 -5.70 12.56
CA ALA A 132 12.93 -6.58 12.09
C ALA A 132 12.38 -7.47 13.20
N GLN A 133 13.20 -7.86 14.18
CA GLN A 133 12.76 -8.69 15.30
C GLN A 133 12.00 -7.93 16.40
N LEU A 134 11.96 -6.59 16.37
CA LEU A 134 11.13 -5.81 17.29
C LEU A 134 9.67 -6.32 17.29
N PRO A 135 9.03 -6.50 18.46
CA PRO A 135 7.71 -7.13 18.54
C PRO A 135 6.61 -6.34 17.83
N GLN A 136 6.78 -5.02 17.71
CA GLN A 136 5.87 -4.14 16.97
C GLN A 136 5.96 -4.34 15.45
N VAL A 137 7.10 -4.78 14.91
CA VAL A 137 7.22 -5.07 13.47
C VAL A 137 6.51 -6.40 13.21
N ARG A 138 5.44 -6.37 12.42
CA ARG A 138 4.63 -7.56 12.09
C ARG A 138 4.82 -8.01 10.65
N MET A 139 5.27 -7.12 9.77
CA MET A 139 5.56 -7.40 8.36
C MET A 139 6.73 -6.53 7.88
N VAL A 140 7.43 -7.00 6.85
CA VAL A 140 8.48 -6.24 6.15
C VAL A 140 8.10 -6.05 4.68
N GLU A 141 8.24 -4.83 4.17
CA GLU A 141 7.91 -4.47 2.78
C GLU A 141 9.13 -3.86 2.08
N VAL A 142 9.67 -4.55 1.07
CA VAL A 142 10.71 -3.99 0.20
C VAL A 142 10.05 -3.12 -0.87
N LYS A 143 10.34 -1.82 -0.87
CA LYS A 143 9.79 -0.88 -1.85
C LYS A 143 10.68 -0.81 -3.09
N LEU A 144 10.26 -1.50 -4.16
CA LEU A 144 10.86 -1.39 -5.49
C LEU A 144 10.56 -0.02 -6.10
N SER A 145 9.30 0.42 -6.00
CA SER A 145 8.85 1.68 -6.56
C SER A 145 7.60 2.22 -5.86
N GLN A 146 7.28 3.51 -6.10
CA GLN A 146 6.04 4.13 -5.63
C GLN A 146 5.34 4.87 -6.77
N GLY A 147 4.02 4.98 -6.72
CA GLY A 147 3.22 5.56 -7.81
C GLY A 147 3.62 6.97 -8.23
N ALA A 148 3.93 7.84 -7.27
CA ALA A 148 4.26 9.24 -7.55
C ALA A 148 5.64 9.45 -8.22
N LYS A 149 6.51 8.44 -8.19
CA LYS A 149 7.84 8.47 -8.80
C LYS A 149 8.41 7.04 -8.97
N PRO A 150 7.89 6.24 -9.90
CA PRO A 150 8.20 4.81 -9.97
C PRO A 150 9.66 4.46 -10.29
N ALA A 151 10.43 5.40 -10.86
CA ALA A 151 11.82 5.20 -11.28
C ALA A 151 12.83 6.11 -10.54
N HIS A 152 12.48 6.60 -9.35
CA HIS A 152 13.35 7.50 -8.59
C HIS A 152 13.33 7.15 -7.10
N GLY A 153 14.51 7.18 -6.48
CA GLY A 153 14.67 6.98 -5.05
C GLY A 153 13.93 8.00 -4.18
N GLY A 154 13.88 7.73 -2.88
CA GLY A 154 13.46 8.72 -1.89
C GLY A 154 14.30 9.99 -1.97
N ILE A 155 13.67 11.16 -1.82
CA ILE A 155 14.37 12.45 -1.67
C ILE A 155 13.88 13.04 -0.36
N LEU A 156 14.81 13.32 0.55
CA LEU A 156 14.55 14.17 1.71
C LEU A 156 15.41 15.43 1.57
N PRO A 157 14.81 16.61 1.36
CA PRO A 157 15.55 17.87 1.29
C PRO A 157 16.35 18.13 2.56
N ALA A 158 17.54 18.72 2.45
CA ALA A 158 18.43 19.09 3.54
C ALA A 158 17.72 19.95 4.60
N ALA A 159 16.82 20.83 4.15
CA ALA A 159 15.98 21.66 5.04
C ALA A 159 15.09 20.85 6.00
N LYS A 160 14.89 19.56 5.73
CA LYS A 160 14.11 18.63 6.57
C LYS A 160 15.00 17.57 7.24
N LEU A 161 16.31 17.59 7.03
CA LEU A 161 17.26 16.64 7.64
C LEU A 161 17.74 17.19 8.99
N THR A 162 17.08 16.77 10.07
CA THR A 162 17.51 17.10 11.44
C THR A 162 18.56 16.09 11.94
N PRO A 163 19.34 16.40 13.00
CA PRO A 163 20.26 15.44 13.61
C PRO A 163 19.59 14.10 13.99
N GLU A 164 18.38 14.16 14.54
CA GLU A 164 17.58 12.97 14.85
C GLU A 164 17.24 12.15 13.60
N ILE A 165 16.88 12.80 12.48
CA ILE A 165 16.57 12.09 11.24
C ILE A 165 17.84 11.49 10.63
N ALA A 166 18.96 12.21 10.69
CA ALA A 166 20.26 11.73 10.21
C ALA A 166 20.71 10.47 10.96
N GLU A 167 20.56 10.46 12.29
CA GLU A 167 20.85 9.31 13.14
C GLU A 167 19.95 8.10 12.80
N ILE A 168 18.62 8.30 12.75
CA ILE A 168 17.67 7.23 12.42
C ILE A 168 17.96 6.64 11.03
N ARG A 169 18.35 7.48 10.08
CA ARG A 169 18.61 7.07 8.70
C ARG A 169 20.04 6.59 8.46
N ARG A 170 20.96 6.81 9.41
CA ARG A 170 22.41 6.58 9.25
C ARG A 170 22.97 7.28 8.01
N VAL A 171 22.81 8.60 7.97
CA VAL A 171 23.32 9.46 6.88
C VAL A 171 24.00 10.71 7.44
N PRO A 172 24.99 11.29 6.72
CA PRO A 172 25.62 12.54 7.16
C PRO A 172 24.65 13.73 7.11
N LEU A 173 24.87 14.70 7.98
CA LEU A 173 24.12 15.97 8.01
C LEU A 173 24.60 16.94 6.92
N GLY A 174 23.73 17.87 6.55
CA GLY A 174 24.11 19.07 5.77
C GLY A 174 23.83 19.02 4.26
N GLN A 175 23.36 17.89 3.73
CA GLN A 175 23.02 17.74 2.31
C GLN A 175 21.67 17.04 2.10
N ASP A 176 21.14 17.15 0.88
CA ASP A 176 19.96 16.40 0.46
C ASP A 176 20.24 14.90 0.56
N VAL A 177 19.28 14.16 1.10
CA VAL A 177 19.35 12.70 1.13
C VAL A 177 18.64 12.16 -0.10
N VAL A 178 19.43 11.75 -1.09
CA VAL A 178 18.96 11.13 -2.33
C VAL A 178 19.24 9.64 -2.26
N SER A 179 18.18 8.83 -2.35
CA SER A 179 18.34 7.37 -2.41
C SER A 179 18.68 6.94 -3.85
N PRO A 180 19.43 5.85 -4.04
CA PRO A 180 19.64 5.25 -5.36
C PRO A 180 18.32 4.97 -6.09
N ALA A 181 18.34 4.91 -7.42
CA ALA A 181 17.15 4.61 -8.21
C ALA A 181 16.70 3.15 -8.08
N SER A 182 17.65 2.23 -7.84
CA SER A 182 17.43 0.80 -7.68
C SER A 182 18.08 0.27 -6.40
N HIS A 183 17.66 -0.92 -5.99
CA HIS A 183 18.28 -1.63 -4.87
C HIS A 183 19.66 -2.14 -5.27
N THR A 184 20.68 -1.96 -4.43
CA THR A 184 22.02 -2.51 -4.65
C THR A 184 22.18 -3.96 -4.21
N ALA A 185 21.20 -4.52 -3.48
CA ALA A 185 21.27 -5.87 -2.92
C ALA A 185 20.88 -6.96 -3.92
N PHE A 186 20.26 -6.58 -5.04
CA PHE A 186 19.83 -7.46 -6.12
C PHE A 186 19.63 -6.66 -7.41
N ASP A 187 19.82 -7.30 -8.56
CA ASP A 187 19.72 -6.69 -9.89
C ASP A 187 18.83 -7.51 -10.84
N SER A 188 18.21 -8.58 -10.35
CA SER A 188 17.38 -9.50 -11.13
C SER A 188 16.13 -9.94 -10.36
N PRO A 189 15.10 -10.44 -11.07
CA PRO A 189 13.92 -11.04 -10.44
C PRO A 189 14.24 -12.20 -9.50
N THR A 190 15.20 -13.07 -9.87
CA THR A 190 15.68 -14.17 -9.02
C THR A 190 16.36 -13.62 -7.76
N GLY A 191 17.24 -12.62 -7.92
CA GLY A 191 17.91 -11.95 -6.79
C GLY A 191 16.92 -11.29 -5.83
N LEU A 192 15.84 -10.68 -6.35
CA LEU A 192 14.76 -10.13 -5.52
C LEU A 192 14.14 -11.23 -4.64
N LEU A 193 13.76 -12.37 -5.20
CA LEU A 193 13.11 -13.45 -4.43
C LEU A 193 14.04 -14.07 -3.38
N GLN A 194 15.33 -14.21 -3.71
CA GLN A 194 16.36 -14.63 -2.75
C GLN A 194 16.52 -13.63 -1.62
N PHE A 195 16.54 -12.33 -1.94
CA PHE A 195 16.60 -11.27 -0.94
C PHE A 195 15.40 -11.29 -0.01
N LEU A 196 14.17 -11.38 -0.52
CA LEU A 196 12.95 -11.48 0.31
C LEU A 196 12.97 -12.72 1.22
N THR A 197 13.49 -13.84 0.72
CA THR A 197 13.64 -15.07 1.53
C THR A 197 14.62 -14.86 2.67
N ARG A 198 15.78 -14.25 2.41
CA ARG A 198 16.76 -13.87 3.45
C ARG A 198 16.16 -12.91 4.49
N LEU A 199 15.38 -11.92 4.06
CA LEU A 199 14.71 -11.00 5.00
C LEU A 199 13.69 -11.73 5.88
N ARG A 200 12.98 -12.74 5.33
CA ARG A 200 12.03 -13.56 6.11
C ARG A 200 12.77 -14.31 7.23
N GLU A 201 13.91 -14.92 6.91
CA GLU A 201 14.76 -15.61 7.89
C GLU A 201 15.24 -14.65 8.98
N LEU A 202 15.89 -13.54 8.61
CA LEU A 202 16.43 -12.54 9.54
C LEU A 202 15.34 -11.86 10.39
N SER A 203 14.10 -11.80 9.91
CA SER A 203 12.98 -11.23 10.69
C SER A 203 12.44 -12.17 11.78
N GLY A 204 12.97 -13.38 11.90
CA GLY A 204 12.42 -14.44 12.76
C GLY A 204 11.16 -15.08 12.17
N GLY A 205 11.03 -15.09 10.84
CA GLY A 205 9.92 -15.71 10.12
C GLY A 205 8.64 -14.88 10.06
N LYS A 206 8.74 -13.55 9.97
CA LYS A 206 7.59 -12.65 9.75
C LYS A 206 7.28 -12.53 8.24
N PRO A 207 6.03 -12.19 7.85
CA PRO A 207 5.67 -12.01 6.44
C PRO A 207 6.51 -10.92 5.77
N VAL A 208 7.08 -11.27 4.61
CA VAL A 208 7.89 -10.39 3.78
C VAL A 208 7.33 -10.31 2.37
N GLY A 209 7.16 -9.08 1.89
CA GLY A 209 6.64 -8.79 0.57
C GLY A 209 7.35 -7.61 -0.06
N PHE A 210 6.87 -7.22 -1.23
CA PHE A 210 7.39 -6.04 -1.91
C PHE A 210 6.28 -5.12 -2.41
N LYS A 211 6.63 -3.86 -2.61
CA LYS A 211 5.76 -2.82 -3.16
C LYS A 211 6.28 -2.37 -4.52
N LEU A 212 5.38 -2.28 -5.49
CA LEU A 212 5.67 -1.73 -6.81
C LEU A 212 4.52 -0.87 -7.36
N CYS A 213 4.88 0.17 -8.10
CA CYS A 213 4.06 0.71 -9.15
C CYS A 213 4.44 0.02 -10.47
N VAL A 214 3.45 -0.56 -11.15
CA VAL A 214 3.68 -1.30 -12.39
C VAL A 214 4.10 -0.33 -13.50
N GLY A 215 5.28 -0.58 -14.06
CA GLY A 215 5.80 0.04 -15.28
C GLY A 215 5.59 -0.88 -16.47
N GLU A 216 6.67 -1.47 -16.98
CA GLU A 216 6.58 -2.48 -18.04
C GLU A 216 5.99 -3.80 -17.51
N LYS A 217 5.06 -4.38 -18.28
CA LYS A 217 4.42 -5.66 -17.93
C LYS A 217 5.46 -6.79 -17.81
N LYS A 218 6.49 -6.77 -18.67
CA LYS A 218 7.52 -7.82 -18.72
C LYS A 218 8.26 -7.96 -17.38
N ASP A 219 8.49 -6.86 -16.65
CA ASP A 219 9.26 -6.86 -15.40
C ASP A 219 8.51 -7.60 -14.29
N PHE A 220 7.19 -7.39 -14.19
CA PHE A 220 6.37 -8.14 -13.25
C PHE A 220 6.24 -9.62 -13.66
N LEU A 221 6.10 -9.89 -14.96
CA LEU A 221 6.09 -11.27 -15.48
C LEU A 221 7.44 -11.96 -15.29
N ALA A 222 8.53 -11.21 -15.24
CA ALA A 222 9.87 -11.72 -14.95
C ALA A 222 9.97 -12.20 -13.49
N ILE A 223 9.38 -11.46 -12.55
CA ILE A 223 9.19 -11.92 -11.16
C ILE A 223 8.30 -13.17 -11.13
N CYS A 224 7.22 -13.20 -11.91
CA CYS A 224 6.34 -14.38 -12.02
C CYS A 224 7.10 -15.62 -12.48
N LYS A 225 7.91 -15.51 -13.53
CA LYS A 225 8.77 -16.60 -14.02
C LYS A 225 9.82 -17.00 -13.00
N ALA A 226 10.42 -16.04 -12.29
CA ALA A 226 11.39 -16.36 -11.25
C ALA A 226 10.75 -17.14 -10.08
N MET A 227 9.49 -16.84 -9.72
CA MET A 227 8.75 -17.62 -8.71
C MET A 227 8.54 -19.07 -9.18
N LEU A 228 8.20 -19.27 -10.45
CA LEU A 228 8.05 -20.62 -11.03
C LEU A 228 9.37 -21.38 -11.10
N ALA A 229 10.46 -20.71 -11.49
CA ALA A 229 11.77 -21.34 -11.66
C ALA A 229 12.42 -21.70 -10.32
N THR A 230 12.25 -20.87 -9.28
CA THR A 230 12.93 -21.04 -7.99
C THR A 230 12.05 -21.68 -6.92
N GLY A 231 10.73 -21.67 -7.07
CA GLY A 231 9.77 -22.01 -6.02
C GLY A 231 9.67 -20.97 -4.89
N LEU A 232 10.51 -19.93 -4.91
CA LEU A 232 10.50 -18.86 -3.91
C LEU A 232 9.36 -17.89 -4.21
N THR A 233 8.64 -17.46 -3.17
CA THR A 233 7.52 -16.53 -3.31
C THR A 233 7.53 -15.49 -2.19
N PRO A 234 7.12 -14.24 -2.47
CA PRO A 234 6.79 -13.28 -1.43
C PRO A 234 5.53 -13.73 -0.68
N ASP A 235 5.33 -13.24 0.53
CA ASP A 235 4.09 -13.44 1.28
C ASP A 235 2.99 -12.48 0.81
N PHE A 236 3.39 -11.30 0.30
CA PHE A 236 2.47 -10.33 -0.28
C PHE A 236 3.11 -9.42 -1.33
N ILE A 237 2.26 -8.79 -2.13
CA ILE A 237 2.63 -7.78 -3.13
C ILE A 237 1.73 -6.56 -2.95
N THR A 238 2.33 -5.39 -2.70
CA THR A 238 1.62 -4.11 -2.67
C THR A 238 1.66 -3.45 -4.04
N VAL A 239 0.50 -3.33 -4.68
CA VAL A 239 0.32 -2.63 -5.96
C VAL A 239 0.00 -1.17 -5.69
N ASP A 240 0.92 -0.29 -6.04
CA ASP A 240 0.79 1.16 -5.87
C ASP A 240 0.40 1.82 -7.20
N GLY A 241 -0.77 2.44 -7.27
CA GLY A 241 -1.19 3.14 -8.48
C GLY A 241 -0.36 4.37 -8.77
N GLY A 242 -0.12 4.66 -10.05
CA GLY A 242 0.59 5.86 -10.52
C GLY A 242 0.01 7.17 -9.95
N GLU A 243 -1.26 7.17 -9.54
CA GLU A 243 -1.90 8.32 -8.90
C GLU A 243 -1.52 8.54 -7.40
N GLY A 244 -0.57 7.77 -6.88
CA GLY A 244 -0.06 7.79 -5.51
C GLY A 244 0.39 9.18 -5.03
N GLY A 245 0.50 9.33 -3.70
CA GLY A 245 0.98 10.58 -3.08
C GLY A 245 2.50 10.61 -2.93
N THR A 246 3.06 11.80 -2.72
CA THR A 246 4.46 11.98 -2.33
C THR A 246 4.64 13.26 -1.50
N GLY A 247 5.65 13.26 -0.63
CA GLY A 247 6.11 14.48 0.04
C GLY A 247 6.91 15.40 -0.89
N ALA A 248 7.65 14.82 -1.84
CA ALA A 248 8.46 15.51 -2.84
C ALA A 248 8.73 14.58 -4.05
N ALA A 249 8.39 15.03 -5.25
CA ALA A 249 8.78 14.41 -6.52
C ALA A 249 8.79 15.44 -7.64
N PRO A 250 9.57 15.21 -8.73
CA PRO A 250 9.43 15.94 -9.98
C PRO A 250 8.01 15.84 -10.56
N ILE A 251 7.55 16.91 -11.22
CA ILE A 251 6.20 17.00 -11.80
C ILE A 251 5.99 15.94 -12.88
N GLU A 252 6.97 15.78 -13.77
CA GLU A 252 6.88 14.81 -14.88
C GLU A 252 6.67 13.39 -14.39
N LEU A 253 7.40 12.99 -13.34
CA LEU A 253 7.26 11.67 -12.74
C LEU A 253 5.90 11.46 -12.08
N THR A 254 5.31 12.52 -11.51
CA THR A 254 4.02 12.42 -10.80
C THR A 254 2.84 12.33 -11.75
N ASN A 255 2.93 12.95 -12.94
CA ASN A 255 1.82 13.06 -13.86
C ASN A 255 1.81 11.97 -14.93
N SER A 256 2.98 11.44 -15.31
CA SER A 256 3.14 10.72 -16.58
C SER A 256 3.81 9.36 -16.45
N VAL A 257 4.18 8.92 -15.23
CA VAL A 257 4.91 7.65 -15.03
C VAL A 257 4.17 6.74 -14.06
N GLY A 258 3.90 5.51 -14.50
CA GLY A 258 3.28 4.46 -13.69
C GLY A 258 1.84 4.14 -14.10
N MET A 259 1.49 2.86 -14.04
CA MET A 259 0.16 2.37 -14.37
C MET A 259 -0.87 2.78 -13.30
N PRO A 260 -2.08 3.25 -13.68
CA PRO A 260 -3.14 3.55 -12.70
C PRO A 260 -3.52 2.32 -11.87
N LEU A 261 -3.92 2.53 -10.61
CA LEU A 261 -4.11 1.43 -9.65
C LEU A 261 -5.01 0.30 -10.16
N ARG A 262 -6.13 0.61 -10.82
CA ARG A 262 -7.10 -0.42 -11.20
C ARG A 262 -6.54 -1.35 -12.27
N ASP A 263 -5.89 -0.77 -13.28
CA ASP A 263 -5.28 -1.51 -14.37
C ASP A 263 -4.10 -2.34 -13.85
N ALA A 264 -3.27 -1.74 -12.97
CA ALA A 264 -2.14 -2.42 -12.34
C ALA A 264 -2.59 -3.58 -11.43
N LEU A 265 -3.65 -3.36 -10.64
CA LEU A 265 -4.20 -4.37 -9.74
C LEU A 265 -4.75 -5.57 -10.51
N VAL A 266 -5.55 -5.31 -11.55
CA VAL A 266 -6.11 -6.36 -12.42
C VAL A 266 -4.99 -7.13 -13.10
N PHE A 267 -3.98 -6.45 -13.63
CA PHE A 267 -2.84 -7.09 -14.27
C PHE A 267 -2.08 -8.00 -13.30
N VAL A 268 -1.69 -7.50 -12.11
CA VAL A 268 -0.98 -8.30 -11.10
C VAL A 268 -1.82 -9.48 -10.62
N HIS A 269 -3.11 -9.25 -10.34
CA HIS A 269 -4.05 -10.29 -9.95
C HIS A 269 -4.16 -11.39 -11.03
N SER A 270 -4.34 -10.99 -12.29
CA SER A 270 -4.47 -11.91 -13.43
C SER A 270 -3.18 -12.68 -13.69
N ALA A 271 -2.02 -12.03 -13.59
CA ALA A 271 -0.72 -12.69 -13.74
C ALA A 271 -0.53 -13.79 -12.68
N LEU A 272 -0.87 -13.53 -11.43
CA LEU A 272 -0.80 -14.53 -10.36
C LEU A 272 -1.79 -15.69 -10.55
N ILE A 273 -2.99 -15.42 -11.10
CA ILE A 273 -3.94 -16.46 -11.53
C ILE A 273 -3.35 -17.31 -12.66
N GLY A 274 -2.80 -16.64 -13.68
CA GLY A 274 -2.24 -17.28 -14.87
C GLY A 274 -1.06 -18.20 -14.58
N ILE A 275 -0.28 -17.93 -13.53
CA ILE A 275 0.81 -18.82 -13.08
C ILE A 275 0.40 -19.78 -11.94
N GLY A 276 -0.86 -19.75 -11.50
CA GLY A 276 -1.37 -20.63 -10.44
C GLY A 276 -0.87 -20.31 -9.02
N LEU A 277 -0.41 -19.08 -8.75
CA LEU A 277 0.13 -18.66 -7.45
C LEU A 277 -0.77 -17.68 -6.67
N ARG A 278 -1.92 -17.27 -7.22
CA ARG A 278 -2.80 -16.26 -6.60
C ARG A 278 -3.20 -16.57 -5.15
N GLU A 279 -3.53 -17.82 -4.84
CA GLU A 279 -3.96 -18.21 -3.48
C GLU A 279 -2.81 -18.16 -2.46
N LYS A 280 -1.56 -18.25 -2.92
CA LYS A 280 -0.35 -18.32 -2.07
C LYS A 280 0.25 -16.95 -1.73
N ILE A 281 -0.26 -15.87 -2.34
CA ILE A 281 0.33 -14.53 -2.25
C ILE A 281 -0.80 -13.52 -2.03
N ARG A 282 -0.72 -12.73 -0.96
CA ARG A 282 -1.70 -11.67 -0.71
C ARG A 282 -1.40 -10.43 -1.55
N ILE A 283 -2.43 -9.74 -2.04
CA ILE A 283 -2.32 -8.49 -2.78
C ILE A 283 -2.82 -7.33 -1.94
N ILE A 284 -2.01 -6.29 -1.79
CA ILE A 284 -2.41 -5.03 -1.14
C ILE A 284 -2.58 -3.95 -2.21
N ALA A 285 -3.77 -3.36 -2.32
CA ALA A 285 -3.96 -2.19 -3.18
C ALA A 285 -3.60 -0.89 -2.45
N SER A 286 -2.75 -0.05 -3.03
CA SER A 286 -2.35 1.26 -2.49
C SER A 286 -2.61 2.36 -3.51
N GLY A 287 -3.41 3.36 -3.13
CA GLY A 287 -3.76 4.48 -4.01
C GLY A 287 -4.84 5.37 -3.43
N LYS A 288 -5.68 5.98 -4.29
CA LYS A 288 -6.72 6.94 -3.88
C LYS A 288 -7.99 6.28 -3.31
N ALA A 289 -7.85 5.46 -2.27
CA ALA A 289 -8.98 4.91 -1.50
C ALA A 289 -9.31 5.80 -0.29
N VAL A 290 -10.50 6.42 -0.28
CA VAL A 290 -10.91 7.38 0.76
C VAL A 290 -12.27 7.07 1.39
N SER A 291 -13.11 6.28 0.71
CA SER A 291 -14.43 5.84 1.19
C SER A 291 -14.51 4.31 1.24
N ALA A 292 -15.45 3.76 2.02
CA ALA A 292 -15.68 2.32 2.10
C ALA A 292 -15.97 1.71 0.71
N PHE A 293 -16.72 2.42 -0.15
CA PHE A 293 -16.93 2.00 -1.54
C PHE A 293 -15.63 1.92 -2.35
N HIS A 294 -14.68 2.85 -2.15
CA HIS A 294 -13.37 2.74 -2.82
C HIS A 294 -12.57 1.53 -2.35
N VAL A 295 -12.70 1.12 -1.08
CA VAL A 295 -12.08 -0.10 -0.57
C VAL A 295 -12.78 -1.32 -1.18
N LEU A 296 -14.12 -1.38 -1.08
CA LEU A 296 -14.97 -2.44 -1.62
C LEU A 296 -14.64 -2.76 -3.08
N ARG A 297 -14.58 -1.74 -3.95
CA ARG A 297 -14.31 -1.94 -5.38
C ARG A 297 -12.89 -2.46 -5.68
N LEU A 298 -11.91 -2.15 -4.82
CA LEU A 298 -10.54 -2.65 -4.97
C LEU A 298 -10.45 -4.10 -4.52
N LEU A 299 -11.16 -4.47 -3.44
CA LEU A 299 -11.30 -5.87 -3.03
C LEU A 299 -11.98 -6.69 -4.14
N ALA A 300 -13.05 -6.16 -4.73
CA ALA A 300 -13.72 -6.78 -5.88
C ALA A 300 -12.83 -6.96 -7.12
N LEU A 301 -11.76 -6.15 -7.28
CA LEU A 301 -10.76 -6.29 -8.36
C LEU A 301 -9.61 -7.24 -8.02
N GLY A 302 -9.64 -7.89 -6.84
CA GLY A 302 -8.70 -8.93 -6.46
C GLY A 302 -7.66 -8.54 -5.41
N ALA A 303 -7.77 -7.36 -4.79
CA ALA A 303 -6.98 -7.02 -3.61
C ALA A 303 -7.50 -7.77 -2.37
N ASP A 304 -6.61 -8.20 -1.48
CA ASP A 304 -6.96 -8.81 -0.19
C ASP A 304 -7.06 -7.74 0.91
N THR A 305 -6.23 -6.70 0.85
CA THR A 305 -6.33 -5.52 1.73
C THR A 305 -6.06 -4.23 0.97
N VAL A 306 -6.37 -3.09 1.60
CA VAL A 306 -6.12 -1.75 1.04
C VAL A 306 -5.28 -0.92 2.00
N ASN A 307 -4.26 -0.25 1.47
CA ASN A 307 -3.46 0.74 2.19
C ASN A 307 -3.81 2.15 1.71
N SER A 308 -4.12 3.06 2.65
CA SER A 308 -4.43 4.46 2.32
C SER A 308 -3.58 5.46 3.11
N ALA A 309 -2.74 6.22 2.41
CA ALA A 309 -2.01 7.35 3.00
C ALA A 309 -2.89 8.61 3.01
N ARG A 310 -3.48 8.96 1.86
CA ARG A 310 -4.18 10.23 1.65
C ARG A 310 -5.37 10.39 2.60
N ALA A 311 -6.17 9.35 2.78
CA ALA A 311 -7.33 9.43 3.67
C ALA A 311 -6.92 9.57 5.15
N MET A 312 -5.85 8.89 5.55
CA MET A 312 -5.27 9.02 6.89
C MET A 312 -4.70 10.42 7.11
N MET A 313 -4.07 11.03 6.08
CA MET A 313 -3.68 12.45 6.15
C MET A 313 -4.88 13.38 6.33
N PHE A 314 -6.03 13.12 5.67
CA PHE A 314 -7.25 13.91 5.90
C PHE A 314 -7.81 13.70 7.31
N ALA A 315 -7.73 12.49 7.85
CA ALA A 315 -8.08 12.20 9.24
C ALA A 315 -7.21 12.98 10.23
N LEU A 316 -5.91 13.12 9.96
CA LEU A 316 -5.02 14.02 10.71
C LEU A 316 -5.40 15.51 10.57
N GLY A 317 -6.03 15.91 9.46
CA GLY A 317 -6.42 17.30 9.18
C GLY A 317 -5.63 17.96 8.05
N CYS A 318 -5.08 17.18 7.11
CA CYS A 318 -4.51 17.74 5.89
C CYS A 318 -5.60 18.47 5.09
N ILE A 319 -5.30 19.73 4.73
CA ILE A 319 -6.16 20.60 3.93
C ILE A 319 -5.73 20.67 2.47
N GLN A 320 -4.84 19.76 2.04
CA GLN A 320 -4.28 19.72 0.68
C GLN A 320 -3.59 21.03 0.24
N ALA A 321 -2.91 21.72 1.16
CA ALA A 321 -2.15 22.92 0.85
C ALA A 321 -0.99 22.71 -0.14
N ARG A 322 -0.58 21.46 -0.41
CA ARG A 322 0.51 21.07 -1.33
C ARG A 322 1.86 21.77 -1.06
N LYS A 323 2.11 22.15 0.20
CA LYS A 323 3.39 22.70 0.69
C LYS A 323 4.24 21.66 1.45
N CYS A 324 4.13 20.38 1.05
CA CYS A 324 4.73 19.26 1.79
C CYS A 324 6.26 19.21 1.66
N ASN A 325 6.75 19.55 0.46
CA ASN A 325 8.16 19.56 0.09
C ASN A 325 8.91 20.76 0.71
N SER A 326 8.26 21.91 0.88
CA SER A 326 8.88 23.11 1.45
C SER A 326 9.05 23.09 2.96
N GLY A 327 8.47 22.10 3.66
CA GLY A 327 8.45 22.05 5.12
C GLY A 327 7.51 23.08 5.77
N LEU A 328 6.79 23.90 4.99
CA LEU A 328 5.90 24.96 5.49
C LEU A 328 4.45 24.49 5.62
N CYS A 329 4.23 23.23 5.98
CA CYS A 329 2.88 22.68 6.15
C CYS A 329 2.08 23.47 7.21
N PRO A 330 0.93 24.07 6.86
CA PRO A 330 0.19 24.92 7.78
C PRO A 330 -0.51 24.15 8.91
N THR A 331 -0.71 22.84 8.74
CA THR A 331 -1.40 21.99 9.72
C THR A 331 -0.46 21.13 10.55
N GLY A 332 0.86 21.33 10.43
CA GLY A 332 1.85 20.62 11.22
C GLY A 332 2.07 19.15 10.82
N ILE A 333 1.48 18.68 9.71
CA ILE A 333 1.59 17.28 9.26
C ILE A 333 2.93 17.00 8.57
N ALA A 334 3.27 17.76 7.54
CA ALA A 334 4.44 17.52 6.67
C ALA A 334 5.52 18.59 6.88
N THR A 335 6.07 18.66 8.09
CA THR A 335 7.07 19.66 8.50
C THR A 335 8.00 19.08 9.56
N GLN A 336 9.23 19.61 9.65
CA GLN A 336 10.13 19.37 10.78
C GLN A 336 10.26 20.59 11.71
N ASP A 337 9.53 21.68 11.43
CA ASP A 337 9.45 22.85 12.29
C ASP A 337 8.67 22.51 13.57
N LYS A 338 9.36 22.63 14.70
CA LYS A 338 8.80 22.31 16.03
C LYS A 338 7.57 23.16 16.34
N THR A 339 7.56 24.45 16.00
CA THR A 339 6.45 25.37 16.25
C THR A 339 5.24 25.01 15.39
N ARG A 340 5.43 24.73 14.10
CA ARG A 340 4.34 24.29 13.21
C ARG A 340 3.77 22.95 13.61
N SER A 341 4.61 22.00 14.04
CA SER A 341 4.16 20.67 14.45
C SER A 341 3.21 20.71 15.66
N LYS A 342 3.29 21.75 16.51
CA LYS A 342 2.37 21.96 17.65
C LYS A 342 0.91 22.18 17.22
N ALA A 343 0.68 22.64 15.98
CA ALA A 343 -0.68 22.74 15.43
C ALA A 343 -1.38 21.37 15.34
N LEU A 344 -0.61 20.28 15.34
CA LEU A 344 -1.12 18.92 15.35
C LEU A 344 -1.14 18.34 16.78
N HIS A 345 -2.28 18.45 17.44
CA HIS A 345 -2.50 17.87 18.77
C HIS A 345 -2.64 16.33 18.69
N VAL A 346 -1.66 15.60 19.24
CA VAL A 346 -1.51 14.15 19.05
C VAL A 346 -2.76 13.37 19.47
N ASP A 347 -3.29 13.61 20.67
CA ASP A 347 -4.42 12.82 21.19
C ASP A 347 -5.72 13.08 20.43
N ASP A 348 -5.88 14.32 19.95
CA ASP A 348 -7.04 14.67 19.13
C ASP A 348 -6.97 13.97 17.77
N LYS A 349 -5.81 14.05 17.12
CA LYS A 349 -5.63 13.46 15.79
C LYS A 349 -5.60 11.93 15.83
N ALA A 350 -5.11 11.34 16.91
CA ALA A 350 -5.16 9.88 17.12
C ALA A 350 -6.60 9.37 17.18
N ARG A 351 -7.48 10.00 17.97
CA ARG A 351 -8.92 9.69 17.98
C ARG A 351 -9.52 9.82 16.58
N ARG A 352 -9.14 10.87 15.84
CA ARG A 352 -9.66 11.09 14.49
C ARG A 352 -9.26 10.00 13.49
N VAL A 353 -8.02 9.53 13.59
CA VAL A 353 -7.50 8.41 12.78
C VAL A 353 -8.24 7.12 13.13
N ALA A 354 -8.42 6.81 14.42
CA ALA A 354 -9.15 5.62 14.87
C ALA A 354 -10.63 5.67 14.44
N ASN A 355 -11.32 6.81 14.63
CA ASN A 355 -12.72 6.99 14.22
C ASN A 355 -12.90 6.85 12.71
N TYR A 356 -11.98 7.41 11.92
CA TYR A 356 -12.03 7.25 10.46
C TYR A 356 -11.94 5.78 10.07
N HIS A 357 -10.97 5.05 10.63
CA HIS A 357 -10.79 3.63 10.34
C HIS A 357 -12.00 2.80 10.76
N ALA A 358 -12.49 2.96 12.00
CA ALA A 358 -13.65 2.23 12.50
C ALA A 358 -14.90 2.46 11.63
N ALA A 359 -15.15 3.70 11.22
CA ALA A 359 -16.25 4.02 10.31
C ALA A 359 -16.06 3.35 8.93
N MET A 360 -14.82 3.32 8.42
CA MET A 360 -14.52 2.68 7.14
C MET A 360 -14.78 1.17 7.18
N ILE A 361 -14.37 0.49 8.25
CA ILE A 361 -14.63 -0.95 8.41
C ILE A 361 -16.12 -1.21 8.55
N LYS A 362 -16.83 -0.46 9.41
CA LYS A 362 -18.29 -0.56 9.57
C LYS A 362 -19.02 -0.45 8.22
N TYR A 363 -18.77 0.63 7.47
CA TYR A 363 -19.45 0.85 6.19
C TYR A 363 -18.99 -0.12 5.10
N LEU A 364 -17.78 -0.66 5.19
CA LEU A 364 -17.32 -1.70 4.27
C LEU A 364 -18.16 -2.97 4.46
N MET A 365 -18.37 -3.39 5.70
CA MET A 365 -19.20 -4.56 6.03
C MET A 365 -20.68 -4.32 5.68
N GLU A 366 -21.21 -3.12 5.93
CA GLU A 366 -22.59 -2.76 5.52
C GLU A 366 -22.76 -2.81 4.00
N LEU A 367 -21.79 -2.31 3.22
CA LEU A 367 -21.84 -2.39 1.76
C LEU A 367 -21.75 -3.84 1.24
N CYS A 368 -20.92 -4.68 1.87
CA CYS A 368 -20.82 -6.10 1.56
C CYS A 368 -22.17 -6.81 1.80
N ALA A 369 -22.75 -6.59 2.98
CA ALA A 369 -24.04 -7.15 3.37
C ALA A 369 -25.19 -6.65 2.47
N ALA A 370 -25.19 -5.36 2.11
CA ALA A 370 -26.15 -4.78 1.18
C ALA A 370 -26.05 -5.40 -0.23
N ALA A 371 -24.85 -5.82 -0.65
CA ALA A 371 -24.65 -6.56 -1.90
C ALA A 371 -25.11 -8.03 -1.83
N GLY A 372 -25.62 -8.49 -0.67
CA GLY A 372 -26.07 -9.88 -0.46
C GLY A 372 -24.95 -10.84 -0.07
N LEU A 373 -23.77 -10.33 0.29
CA LEU A 373 -22.59 -11.12 0.62
C LEU A 373 -22.36 -11.15 2.13
N GLU A 374 -21.82 -12.25 2.64
CA GLU A 374 -21.50 -12.38 4.07
C GLU A 374 -20.03 -12.06 4.36
N ARG A 375 -19.13 -12.35 3.41
CA ARG A 375 -17.69 -12.22 3.57
C ARG A 375 -17.10 -11.30 2.51
N LEU A 376 -16.06 -10.56 2.86
CA LEU A 376 -15.37 -9.68 1.90
C LEU A 376 -14.73 -10.49 0.77
N GLU A 377 -14.27 -11.70 1.07
CA GLU A 377 -13.69 -12.64 0.09
C GLU A 377 -14.70 -13.13 -0.96
N ASP A 378 -16.00 -12.94 -0.75
CA ASP A 378 -17.04 -13.26 -1.74
C ASP A 378 -17.21 -12.15 -2.79
N LEU A 379 -16.57 -10.99 -2.59
CA LEU A 379 -16.60 -9.92 -3.58
C LEU A 379 -15.98 -10.39 -4.89
N ARG A 380 -16.65 -10.04 -5.97
CA ARG A 380 -16.25 -10.34 -7.36
C ARG A 380 -16.41 -9.09 -8.22
N PRO A 381 -15.68 -8.97 -9.34
CA PRO A 381 -15.81 -7.83 -10.25
C PRO A 381 -17.25 -7.62 -10.78
N THR A 382 -18.07 -8.68 -10.84
CA THR A 382 -19.48 -8.61 -11.25
C THR A 382 -20.36 -7.75 -10.35
N HIS A 383 -19.96 -7.50 -9.10
CA HIS A 383 -20.75 -6.72 -8.14
C HIS A 383 -20.63 -5.21 -8.35
N ILE A 384 -19.58 -4.74 -9.03
CA ILE A 384 -19.31 -3.32 -9.23
C ILE A 384 -19.64 -2.95 -10.67
N ASN A 385 -20.51 -1.95 -10.84
CA ASN A 385 -20.91 -1.43 -12.13
C ASN A 385 -20.30 -0.06 -12.36
N ARG A 386 -20.06 0.26 -13.63
CA ARG A 386 -19.58 1.56 -14.08
C ARG A 386 -20.32 1.98 -15.33
N ARG A 387 -20.73 3.24 -15.35
CA ARG A 387 -21.19 3.89 -16.57
C ARG A 387 -19.99 4.21 -17.46
N VAL A 388 -19.92 3.60 -18.63
CA VAL A 388 -18.84 3.81 -19.60
C VAL A 388 -19.11 5.07 -20.41
N ASN A 389 -20.25 5.08 -21.10
CA ASN A 389 -20.70 6.24 -21.88
C ASN A 389 -22.22 6.20 -22.08
N GLY A 390 -22.92 7.30 -21.74
CA GLY A 390 -24.37 7.39 -21.96
C GLY A 390 -25.11 6.23 -21.28
N THR A 391 -25.78 5.39 -22.06
CA THR A 391 -26.49 4.18 -21.57
C THR A 391 -25.61 2.92 -21.49
N ASP A 392 -24.37 2.93 -22.00
CA ASP A 392 -23.43 1.80 -21.86
C ASP A 392 -22.97 1.67 -20.41
N ILE A 393 -23.43 0.60 -19.78
CA ILE A 393 -23.12 0.22 -18.40
C ILE A 393 -22.47 -1.15 -18.46
N ARG A 394 -21.32 -1.28 -17.79
CA ARG A 394 -20.61 -2.54 -17.67
C ARG A 394 -20.22 -2.78 -16.23
N ASN A 395 -20.23 -4.04 -15.83
CA ASN A 395 -19.61 -4.44 -14.57
C ASN A 395 -18.09 -4.55 -14.72
N TYR A 396 -17.37 -4.65 -13.61
CA TYR A 396 -15.91 -4.73 -13.66
C TYR A 396 -15.40 -6.00 -14.35
N SER A 397 -16.12 -7.13 -14.34
CA SER A 397 -15.64 -8.33 -15.08
C SER A 397 -15.68 -8.12 -16.60
N GLN A 398 -16.59 -7.29 -17.10
CA GLN A 398 -16.65 -6.92 -18.52
C GLN A 398 -15.63 -5.84 -18.90
N LEU A 399 -15.27 -4.96 -17.95
CA LEU A 399 -14.27 -3.90 -18.17
C LEU A 399 -12.83 -4.37 -17.98
N TYR A 400 -12.65 -5.34 -17.09
CA TYR A 400 -11.37 -5.88 -16.65
C TYR A 400 -11.43 -7.41 -16.71
N PRO A 401 -11.45 -8.00 -17.91
CA PRO A 401 -11.49 -9.45 -18.05
C PRO A 401 -10.24 -10.08 -17.42
N THR A 402 -10.45 -11.15 -16.67
CA THR A 402 -9.39 -11.96 -16.05
C THR A 402 -9.03 -13.12 -16.97
N ILE A 403 -7.78 -13.56 -16.93
CA ILE A 403 -7.28 -14.70 -17.69
C ILE A 403 -7.59 -16.02 -16.96
N ALA A 404 -7.55 -17.15 -17.68
CA ALA A 404 -7.84 -18.45 -17.10
C ALA A 404 -6.74 -18.89 -16.11
N PRO A 405 -7.09 -19.59 -15.00
CA PRO A 405 -6.10 -20.14 -14.08
C PRO A 405 -5.08 -21.04 -14.78
N GLY A 406 -3.79 -20.82 -14.51
CA GLY A 406 -2.72 -21.65 -15.08
C GLY A 406 -2.41 -21.42 -16.57
N CYS A 407 -3.09 -20.49 -17.25
CA CYS A 407 -2.90 -20.29 -18.69
C CYS A 407 -1.50 -19.80 -19.10
N LEU A 408 -0.73 -19.23 -18.16
CA LEU A 408 0.66 -18.81 -18.40
C LEU A 408 1.68 -19.94 -18.21
N LEU A 409 1.23 -21.13 -17.77
CA LEU A 409 2.10 -22.30 -17.57
C LEU A 409 2.24 -23.14 -18.85
N VAL A 410 1.33 -22.98 -19.80
CA VAL A 410 1.28 -23.76 -21.05
C VAL A 410 1.29 -22.80 -22.22
N GLU A 411 2.32 -22.89 -23.06
CA GLU A 411 2.57 -21.97 -24.18
C GLU A 411 1.37 -21.73 -25.09
N LYS A 412 0.62 -22.80 -25.44
CA LYS A 412 -0.55 -22.69 -26.34
C LYS A 412 -1.75 -21.98 -25.72
N ASP A 413 -1.79 -21.86 -24.38
CA ASP A 413 -2.93 -21.31 -23.63
C ASP A 413 -2.70 -19.85 -23.22
N ILE A 414 -1.52 -19.28 -23.52
CA ILE A 414 -1.18 -17.89 -23.21
C ILE A 414 -2.08 -16.96 -24.04
N PRO A 415 -2.80 -16.00 -23.42
CA PRO A 415 -3.61 -15.04 -24.16
C PRO A 415 -2.75 -14.15 -25.04
N GLN A 416 -3.22 -13.87 -26.26
CA GLN A 416 -2.44 -13.16 -27.29
C GLN A 416 -1.89 -11.79 -26.82
N ASP A 417 -2.64 -11.05 -26.01
CA ASP A 417 -2.26 -9.75 -25.45
C ASP A 417 -1.21 -9.82 -24.32
N TRP A 418 -0.82 -11.04 -23.91
CA TRP A 418 0.23 -11.32 -22.93
C TRP A 418 1.52 -11.86 -23.55
N HIS A 419 1.48 -12.35 -24.79
CA HIS A 419 2.62 -13.00 -25.46
C HIS A 419 3.90 -12.15 -25.38
N ASP A 420 3.89 -10.95 -25.94
CA ASP A 420 5.11 -10.13 -26.07
C ASP A 420 5.78 -9.88 -24.72
N ALA A 421 5.00 -9.49 -23.71
CA ALA A 421 5.51 -9.25 -22.36
C ALA A 421 5.99 -10.54 -21.68
N TRP A 422 5.26 -11.66 -21.87
CA TRP A 422 5.65 -12.94 -21.30
C TRP A 422 6.95 -13.45 -21.90
N TYR A 423 7.12 -13.47 -23.21
CA TYR A 423 8.36 -13.95 -23.85
C TYR A 423 9.55 -13.01 -23.66
N ALA A 424 9.31 -11.71 -23.52
CA ALA A 424 10.35 -10.75 -23.17
C ALA A 424 10.87 -10.91 -21.74
N ALA A 425 10.05 -11.42 -20.82
CA ALA A 425 10.40 -11.56 -19.40
C ALA A 425 11.52 -12.60 -19.16
N ARG A 426 12.56 -12.20 -18.41
CA ARG A 426 13.77 -12.98 -18.10
C ARG A 426 13.96 -13.10 -16.60
N VAL A 427 14.36 -14.26 -16.08
CA VAL A 427 14.48 -14.47 -14.62
C VAL A 427 15.77 -13.88 -14.02
N ASP A 428 16.76 -13.61 -14.87
CA ASP A 428 18.14 -13.22 -14.56
C ASP A 428 18.41 -11.72 -14.81
N ARG A 429 17.45 -10.97 -15.36
CA ARG A 429 17.55 -9.52 -15.61
C ARG A 429 16.18 -8.86 -15.80
N TRP A 430 16.10 -7.55 -15.61
CA TRP A 430 14.92 -6.73 -15.90
C TRP A 430 14.73 -6.46 -17.40
#